data_AF-A0A8J1J9B0-F1
#
_entry.id   AF-A0A8J1J9B0-F1
#
_cell.length_a   1.000
_cell.length_b   1.000
_cell.length_c   1.000
_cell.angle_alpha   90.00
_cell.angle_beta   90.00
_cell.angle_gamma   90.00
#
_symmetry.space_group_name_H-M   'P 1'
#
loop_
_entity.id
_entity.type
_entity.pdbx_description
1 polymer ?
#
loop_
_entity_poly.entity_id
_entity_poly.type
_entity_poly.pdbx_seq_one_letter_code
_entity_poly.pdbx_strand_id
1 'polypeptide(L)'
;MPPGHRHSHGNTEALLTRGRLGCLLLLKLLMLANVSVSCPSKCRCVADVGLVQCGFPALQEILEDIPQWVQNLSLIGGDVNVLRPETFQRNSSQLGNLTTLILINSSIQAIEALAFQELPSLTTLDLSFNRLATIANDAFDRAGQLEVLKLNQAFQAPAVKPLINPQWTKHLGNLHQLELAGNALQSIPSLVFHLENLEKLNIGNNAMKRMDEETILNLSFKKKLGVYLSPNPFACDCRMTKMFLWLRNSSQSLDAQSLKCYAPSSLNGTDVMALKLEDFKCTNEDLETASYVFFGIVLALIGVIFLMVLYLNRKGMKRWLNNIREACRDQMEGYHYRYEQDSDPRRSNASTGI
;
A
#
# COMPACT_ATOMS: atom_id res chain seq x y z
N MET A 1 51.75 68.68 -75.52
CA MET A 1 50.31 68.65 -75.19
C MET A 1 49.80 67.23 -75.48
N PRO A 2 49.21 66.54 -74.49
CA PRO A 2 48.92 65.10 -74.54
C PRO A 2 47.45 64.79 -74.93
N PRO A 3 47.16 63.52 -75.27
CA PRO A 3 46.06 62.80 -74.62
C PRO A 3 46.52 61.37 -74.26
N GLY A 4 46.08 60.65 -73.23
CA GLY A 4 44.92 60.74 -72.34
C GLY A 4 44.64 59.30 -71.91
N HIS A 5 45.27 58.85 -70.81
CA HIS A 5 45.09 57.49 -70.27
C HIS A 5 43.66 57.30 -69.75
N ARG A 6 42.96 56.28 -70.26
CA ARG A 6 41.66 55.82 -69.73
C ARG A 6 41.88 54.61 -68.82
N HIS A 7 41.73 54.83 -67.52
CA HIS A 7 41.69 53.77 -66.51
C HIS A 7 40.42 52.94 -66.67
N SER A 8 40.58 51.61 -66.69
CA SER A 8 39.51 50.64 -66.52
C SER A 8 39.15 50.58 -65.02
N HIS A 9 38.09 51.29 -64.63
CA HIS A 9 37.40 51.10 -63.35
C HIS A 9 36.06 50.45 -63.64
N GLY A 10 35.95 49.15 -63.41
CA GLY A 10 34.69 48.43 -63.59
C GLY A 10 34.89 46.94 -63.47
N ASN A 11 35.17 46.45 -62.26
CA ASN A 11 34.88 45.08 -61.83
C ASN A 11 35.18 44.77 -60.34
N THR A 12 35.45 45.77 -59.50
CA THR A 12 35.66 45.54 -58.06
C THR A 12 34.35 45.48 -57.25
N GLU A 13 33.25 46.09 -57.71
CA GLU A 13 31.97 46.07 -56.96
C GLU A 13 31.17 44.76 -57.13
N ALA A 14 31.34 44.03 -58.24
CA ALA A 14 30.64 42.77 -58.49
C ALA A 14 31.24 41.57 -57.72
N LEU A 15 32.53 41.63 -57.36
CA LEU A 15 33.20 40.61 -56.55
C LEU A 15 32.95 40.81 -55.04
N LEU A 16 32.87 42.06 -54.57
CA LEU A 16 32.55 42.38 -53.17
C LEU A 16 31.11 42.00 -52.79
N THR A 17 30.16 42.11 -53.72
CA THR A 17 28.75 41.75 -53.50
C THR A 17 28.53 40.22 -53.48
N ARG A 18 29.24 39.45 -54.32
CA ARG A 18 29.24 37.98 -54.27
C ARG A 18 29.92 37.42 -53.02
N GLY A 19 31.02 38.02 -52.58
CA GLY A 19 31.69 37.68 -51.32
C GLY A 19 30.83 37.99 -50.09
N ARG A 20 30.10 39.12 -50.09
CA ARG A 20 29.16 39.50 -49.02
C ARG A 20 27.93 38.58 -48.96
N LEU A 21 27.33 38.22 -50.11
CA LEU A 21 26.21 37.26 -50.13
C LEU A 21 26.65 35.87 -49.68
N GLY A 22 27.82 35.39 -50.14
CA GLY A 22 28.40 34.11 -49.71
C GLY A 22 28.73 34.08 -48.22
N CYS A 23 29.28 35.17 -47.67
CA CYS A 23 29.59 35.30 -46.25
C CYS A 23 28.32 35.47 -45.39
N LEU A 24 27.26 36.12 -45.90
CA LEU A 24 25.95 36.21 -45.24
C LEU A 24 25.19 34.89 -45.29
N LEU A 25 25.33 34.10 -46.35
CA LEU A 25 24.80 32.74 -46.43
C LEU A 25 25.58 31.78 -45.52
N LEU A 26 26.90 31.88 -45.46
CA LEU A 26 27.73 31.14 -44.50
C LEU A 26 27.46 31.56 -43.06
N LEU A 27 27.28 32.86 -42.76
CA LEU A 27 26.83 33.31 -41.45
C LEU A 27 25.41 32.82 -41.16
N LYS A 28 24.47 32.87 -42.11
CA LYS A 28 23.13 32.29 -41.91
C LYS A 28 23.18 30.77 -41.71
N LEU A 29 24.04 30.05 -42.42
CA LEU A 29 24.27 28.61 -42.23
C LEU A 29 24.98 28.29 -40.91
N LEU A 30 25.92 29.12 -40.46
CA LEU A 30 26.58 29.02 -39.14
C LEU A 30 25.64 29.43 -37.99
N MET A 31 24.71 30.35 -38.22
CA MET A 31 23.67 30.76 -37.28
C MET A 31 22.50 29.75 -37.26
N LEU A 32 22.26 29.02 -38.37
CA LEU A 32 21.37 27.85 -38.41
C LEU A 32 22.03 26.60 -37.81
N ALA A 33 23.36 26.53 -37.79
CA ALA A 33 24.13 25.47 -37.14
C ALA A 33 24.25 25.64 -35.62
N ASN A 34 23.88 26.81 -35.08
CA ASN A 34 23.81 27.08 -33.65
C ASN A 34 22.35 27.19 -33.19
N VAL A 35 21.56 26.14 -33.42
CA VAL A 35 20.53 25.82 -32.43
C VAL A 35 21.32 25.34 -31.22
N SER A 36 21.65 26.26 -30.31
CA SER A 36 22.09 25.87 -28.98
C SER A 36 21.01 24.93 -28.45
N VAL A 37 21.32 23.65 -28.37
CA VAL A 37 20.48 22.67 -27.70
C VAL A 37 20.45 23.14 -26.25
N SER A 38 19.44 23.91 -25.90
CA SER A 38 19.23 24.41 -24.53
C SER A 38 18.92 23.20 -23.67
N CYS A 39 19.98 22.57 -23.18
CA CYS A 39 19.87 21.54 -22.18
C CYS A 39 20.06 22.22 -20.83
N PRO A 40 19.08 22.12 -19.91
CA PRO A 40 19.23 22.72 -18.60
C PRO A 40 20.50 22.22 -17.91
N SER A 41 21.18 23.09 -17.18
CA SER A 41 22.53 22.83 -16.64
C SER A 41 22.63 21.61 -15.70
N LYS A 42 21.51 21.17 -15.12
CA LYS A 42 21.39 19.99 -14.24
C LYS A 42 20.81 18.76 -14.93
N CYS A 43 20.73 18.80 -16.25
CA CYS A 43 20.10 17.76 -17.04
C CYS A 43 21.07 17.20 -18.09
N ARG A 44 20.82 15.96 -18.46
CA ARG A 44 21.40 15.29 -19.62
C ARG A 44 20.34 15.20 -20.70
N CYS A 45 20.63 15.77 -21.87
CA CYS A 45 19.74 15.75 -23.02
C CYS A 45 20.32 14.87 -24.11
N VAL A 46 19.50 13.99 -24.67
CA VAL A 46 19.86 13.09 -25.78
C VAL A 46 18.79 13.25 -26.87
N ALA A 47 19.09 14.10 -27.85
CA ALA A 47 18.14 14.52 -28.88
C ALA A 47 17.65 13.35 -29.76
N ASP A 48 18.54 12.43 -30.13
CA ASP A 48 18.21 11.29 -31.02
C ASP A 48 17.10 10.38 -30.49
N VAL A 49 16.94 10.33 -29.16
CA VAL A 49 15.91 9.53 -28.47
C VAL A 49 14.90 10.40 -27.72
N GLY A 50 14.91 11.71 -27.94
CA GLY A 50 13.98 12.65 -27.31
C GLY A 50 14.03 12.69 -25.78
N LEU A 51 15.17 12.35 -25.17
CA LEU A 51 15.32 12.17 -23.72
C LEU A 51 15.92 13.39 -23.04
N VAL A 52 15.31 13.82 -21.93
CA VAL A 52 15.85 14.78 -20.97
C VAL A 52 15.80 14.16 -19.57
N GLN A 53 16.96 13.98 -18.95
CA GLN A 53 17.08 13.41 -17.61
C GLN A 53 17.74 14.41 -16.66
N CYS A 54 17.06 14.77 -15.58
CA CYS A 54 17.51 15.73 -14.60
C CYS A 54 17.61 15.08 -13.21
N GLY A 55 18.68 15.38 -12.49
CA GLY A 55 18.88 14.96 -11.10
C GLY A 55 18.78 16.14 -10.14
N PHE A 56 18.03 15.98 -9.06
CA PHE A 56 17.82 16.97 -8.00
C PHE A 56 17.42 18.38 -8.46
N PRO A 57 16.39 18.53 -9.30
CA PRO A 57 16.09 19.84 -9.82
C PRO A 57 15.15 20.69 -8.96
N ALA A 58 15.36 22.00 -9.01
CA ALA A 58 14.28 22.97 -8.79
C ALA A 58 13.42 23.03 -10.07
N LEU A 59 12.19 22.52 -10.00
CA LEU A 59 11.34 22.30 -11.19
C LEU A 59 11.04 23.59 -11.97
N GLN A 60 10.96 24.73 -11.27
CA GLN A 60 10.77 26.05 -11.86
C GLN A 60 11.92 26.46 -12.80
N GLU A 61 13.16 26.08 -12.49
CA GLU A 61 14.32 26.42 -13.33
C GLU A 61 14.44 25.52 -14.55
N ILE A 62 13.95 24.28 -14.50
CA ILE A 62 14.06 23.38 -15.65
C ILE A 62 13.10 23.82 -16.75
N LEU A 63 11.84 24.09 -16.42
CA LEU A 63 10.75 24.20 -17.39
C LEU A 63 10.91 25.37 -18.37
N GLU A 64 11.62 26.44 -18.00
CA GLU A 64 11.96 27.53 -18.92
C GLU A 64 12.85 27.05 -20.07
N ASP A 65 13.81 26.19 -19.76
CA ASP A 65 14.88 25.74 -20.68
C ASP A 65 14.64 24.36 -21.30
N ILE A 66 13.54 23.66 -20.98
CA ILE A 66 13.26 22.34 -21.58
C ILE A 66 13.12 22.46 -23.12
N PRO A 67 13.79 21.61 -23.91
CA PRO A 67 13.62 21.58 -25.36
C PRO A 67 12.20 21.16 -25.79
N GLN A 68 11.67 21.78 -26.85
CA GLN A 68 10.33 21.44 -27.39
C GLN A 68 10.22 20.04 -28.02
N TRP A 69 11.35 19.44 -28.40
CA TRP A 69 11.39 18.10 -28.98
C TRP A 69 11.35 16.99 -27.92
N VAL A 70 11.34 17.34 -26.62
CA VAL A 70 11.33 16.34 -25.54
C VAL A 70 10.11 15.42 -25.68
N GLN A 71 10.39 14.12 -25.61
CA GLN A 71 9.37 13.06 -25.58
C GLN A 71 9.41 12.33 -24.24
N ASN A 72 10.62 12.15 -23.70
CA ASN A 72 10.87 11.43 -22.46
C ASN A 72 11.52 12.38 -21.45
N LEU A 73 10.80 12.74 -20.41
CA LEU A 73 11.28 13.60 -19.33
C LEU A 73 11.40 12.79 -18.04
N SER A 74 12.60 12.74 -17.47
CA SER A 74 12.86 12.09 -16.20
C SER A 74 13.45 13.07 -15.19
N LEU A 75 12.75 13.26 -14.08
CA LEU A 75 13.15 14.10 -12.96
C LEU A 75 13.27 13.22 -11.72
N ILE A 76 14.49 13.06 -11.22
CA ILE A 76 14.79 12.20 -10.07
C ILE A 76 15.32 13.07 -8.94
N GLY A 77 14.71 12.99 -7.76
CA GLY A 77 15.28 13.60 -6.54
C GLY A 77 14.99 15.10 -6.35
N GLY A 78 13.93 15.65 -6.94
CA GLY A 78 13.56 17.07 -6.75
C GLY A 78 12.66 17.33 -5.54
N ASP A 79 12.50 18.61 -5.16
CA ASP A 79 11.58 19.06 -4.09
C ASP A 79 10.23 19.51 -4.66
N VAL A 80 9.58 18.63 -5.42
CA VAL A 80 8.28 18.93 -6.04
C VAL A 80 7.19 18.46 -5.08
N ASN A 81 6.85 19.28 -4.10
CA ASN A 81 5.89 18.84 -3.08
C ASN A 81 4.46 18.67 -3.63
N VAL A 82 4.08 19.46 -4.65
CA VAL A 82 2.71 19.48 -5.19
C VAL A 82 2.74 19.59 -6.71
N LEU A 83 1.99 18.71 -7.39
CA LEU A 83 1.72 18.81 -8.82
C LEU A 83 0.43 19.60 -9.06
N ARG A 84 0.55 20.69 -9.82
CA ARG A 84 -0.52 21.62 -10.20
C ARG A 84 -0.66 21.69 -11.71
N PRO A 85 -1.79 22.19 -12.25
CA PRO A 85 -1.94 22.42 -13.69
C PRO A 85 -0.80 23.22 -14.32
N GLU A 86 -0.32 24.24 -13.60
CA GLU A 86 0.75 25.13 -14.08
C GLU A 86 2.14 24.49 -13.93
N THR A 87 2.26 23.39 -13.19
CA THR A 87 3.54 22.72 -12.93
C THR A 87 4.24 22.25 -14.19
N PHE A 88 3.52 21.96 -15.27
CA PHE A 88 4.13 21.55 -16.56
C PHE A 88 3.95 22.60 -17.67
N GLN A 89 3.58 23.83 -17.29
CA GLN A 89 3.42 24.91 -18.24
C GLN A 89 4.80 25.50 -18.60
N ARG A 90 5.16 25.47 -19.88
CA ARG A 90 6.41 26.01 -20.40
C ARG A 90 6.16 27.32 -21.13
N ASN A 91 6.54 28.47 -20.58
CA ASN A 91 6.39 29.79 -21.23
C ASN A 91 5.00 29.97 -21.88
N SER A 92 3.94 29.60 -21.14
CA SER A 92 2.53 29.61 -21.62
C SER A 92 2.23 28.68 -22.81
N SER A 93 3.05 27.65 -23.03
CA SER A 93 2.90 26.62 -24.07
C SER A 93 2.85 25.22 -23.47
N GLN A 94 2.12 24.33 -24.14
CA GLN A 94 2.00 22.90 -23.80
C GLN A 94 3.28 22.14 -24.16
N LEU A 95 3.55 21.06 -23.41
CA LEU A 95 4.56 20.06 -23.77
C LEU A 95 3.92 18.99 -24.66
N GLY A 96 3.45 19.40 -25.83
CA GLY A 96 2.61 18.57 -26.71
C GLY A 96 3.28 17.31 -27.26
N ASN A 97 4.62 17.24 -27.26
CA ASN A 97 5.37 16.07 -27.71
C ASN A 97 5.74 15.11 -26.58
N LEU A 98 5.50 15.49 -25.32
CA LEU A 98 5.89 14.68 -24.18
C LEU A 98 4.97 13.46 -24.05
N THR A 99 5.55 12.27 -24.18
CA THR A 99 4.85 10.98 -24.09
C THR A 99 5.13 10.26 -22.79
N THR A 100 6.32 10.46 -22.21
CA THR A 100 6.74 9.80 -20.97
C THR A 100 7.23 10.81 -19.95
N LEU A 101 6.62 10.78 -18.76
CA LEU A 101 6.99 11.59 -17.61
C LEU A 101 7.33 10.69 -16.42
N ILE A 102 8.57 10.79 -15.94
CA ILE A 102 9.08 10.01 -14.82
C ILE A 102 9.45 10.98 -13.71
N LEU A 103 8.75 10.90 -12.58
CA LEU A 103 8.89 11.74 -11.39
C LEU A 103 9.17 10.85 -10.17
N ILE A 104 10.30 10.15 -10.18
CA ILE A 104 10.62 9.17 -9.14
C ILE A 104 11.37 9.83 -7.99
N ASN A 105 10.96 9.53 -6.76
CA ASN A 105 11.64 10.00 -5.54
C ASN A 105 11.76 11.54 -5.50
N SER A 106 10.68 12.25 -5.85
CA SER A 106 10.63 13.72 -5.95
C SER A 106 9.83 14.35 -4.82
N SER A 107 9.66 13.63 -3.70
CA SER A 107 8.95 14.09 -2.49
C SER A 107 7.54 14.62 -2.73
N ILE A 108 6.86 14.19 -3.80
CA ILE A 108 5.51 14.65 -4.14
C ILE A 108 4.52 14.16 -3.09
N GLN A 109 3.78 15.09 -2.51
CA GLN A 109 2.80 14.87 -1.45
C GLN A 109 1.36 15.06 -1.94
N ALA A 110 1.13 15.91 -2.94
CA ALA A 110 -0.21 16.21 -3.43
C ALA A 110 -0.25 16.30 -4.96
N ILE A 111 -1.37 15.84 -5.54
CA ILE A 111 -1.72 16.07 -6.95
C ILE A 111 -3.05 16.82 -6.98
N GLU A 112 -3.03 18.06 -7.46
CA GLU A 112 -4.22 18.91 -7.57
C GLU A 112 -5.05 18.54 -8.81
N ALA A 113 -6.25 19.12 -8.92
CA ALA A 113 -7.13 18.95 -10.07
C ALA A 113 -6.40 19.34 -11.36
N LEU A 114 -6.64 18.63 -12.48
CA LEU A 114 -6.10 18.96 -13.81
C LEU A 114 -4.56 19.04 -13.88
N ALA A 115 -3.83 18.42 -12.94
CA ALA A 115 -2.38 18.55 -12.85
C ALA A 115 -1.61 18.17 -14.12
N PHE A 116 -2.20 17.34 -15.00
CA PHE A 116 -1.57 16.88 -16.24
C PHE A 116 -2.20 17.47 -17.52
N GLN A 117 -3.02 18.53 -17.41
CA GLN A 117 -3.75 19.09 -18.55
C GLN A 117 -2.85 19.63 -19.68
N GLU A 118 -1.63 20.07 -19.35
CA GLU A 118 -0.66 20.63 -20.30
C GLU A 118 0.16 19.55 -21.03
N LEU A 119 -0.15 18.28 -20.78
CA LEU A 119 0.54 17.10 -21.32
C LEU A 119 -0.42 16.24 -22.19
N PRO A 120 -0.94 16.78 -23.32
CA PRO A 120 -2.02 16.13 -24.07
C PRO A 120 -1.64 14.79 -24.72
N SER A 121 -0.35 14.52 -24.89
CA SER A 121 0.17 13.31 -25.53
C SER A 121 0.77 12.31 -24.53
N LEU A 122 0.59 12.52 -23.23
CA LEU A 122 1.20 11.70 -22.19
C LEU A 122 0.59 10.29 -22.18
N THR A 123 1.43 9.28 -22.44
CA THR A 123 1.04 7.86 -22.43
C THR A 123 1.60 7.12 -21.22
N THR A 124 2.75 7.54 -20.68
CA THR A 124 3.39 6.91 -19.52
C THR A 124 3.68 7.92 -18.43
N LEU A 125 3.16 7.65 -17.23
CA LEU A 125 3.40 8.43 -16.03
C LEU A 125 3.94 7.54 -14.91
N ASP A 126 5.13 7.86 -14.42
CA ASP A 126 5.73 7.19 -13.27
C ASP A 126 5.88 8.15 -12.08
N LEU A 127 5.13 7.88 -11.02
CA LEU A 127 5.12 8.60 -9.75
C LEU A 127 5.61 7.71 -8.60
N SER A 128 6.35 6.65 -8.90
CA SER A 128 6.84 5.71 -7.90
C SER A 128 7.79 6.36 -6.90
N PHE A 129 7.83 5.82 -5.68
CA PHE A 129 8.70 6.29 -4.58
C PHE A 129 8.46 7.75 -4.14
N ASN A 130 7.24 8.26 -4.33
CA ASN A 130 6.81 9.55 -3.76
C ASN A 130 6.14 9.36 -2.39
N ARG A 131 5.50 10.42 -1.87
CA ARG A 131 4.89 10.46 -0.53
C ARG A 131 3.48 11.03 -0.60
N LEU A 132 2.72 10.58 -1.60
CA LEU A 132 1.37 11.07 -1.89
C LEU A 132 0.46 10.87 -0.67
N ALA A 133 -0.02 11.99 -0.15
CA ALA A 133 -0.98 12.10 0.93
C ALA A 133 -2.36 12.52 0.41
N THR A 134 -2.42 13.26 -0.71
CA THR A 134 -3.68 13.69 -1.35
C THR A 134 -3.62 13.58 -2.88
N ILE A 135 -4.71 13.13 -3.48
CA ILE A 135 -4.91 13.15 -4.94
C ILE A 135 -6.32 13.68 -5.17
N ALA A 136 -6.44 14.77 -5.94
CA ALA A 136 -7.74 15.31 -6.32
C ALA A 136 -8.53 14.30 -7.16
N ASN A 137 -9.87 14.36 -7.07
CA ASN A 137 -10.75 13.41 -7.77
C ASN A 137 -10.60 13.49 -9.30
N ASP A 138 -10.31 14.69 -9.77
CA ASP A 138 -10.11 15.16 -11.14
C ASP A 138 -8.63 15.42 -11.46
N ALA A 139 -7.70 14.82 -10.70
CA ALA A 139 -6.26 14.95 -10.93
C ALA A 139 -5.83 14.47 -12.32
N PHE A 140 -6.49 13.43 -12.84
CA PHE A 140 -6.23 12.84 -14.16
C PHE A 140 -7.18 13.34 -15.25
N ASP A 141 -7.97 14.38 -14.99
CA ASP A 141 -8.77 15.02 -16.02
C ASP A 141 -7.85 15.52 -17.14
N ARG A 142 -8.28 15.29 -18.39
CA ARG A 142 -7.52 15.57 -19.63
C ARG A 142 -6.25 14.71 -19.84
N ALA A 143 -5.96 13.74 -18.98
CA ALA A 143 -4.91 12.73 -19.21
C ALA A 143 -5.43 11.50 -20.00
N GLY A 144 -6.27 11.73 -21.01
CA GLY A 144 -7.03 10.67 -21.70
C GLY A 144 -6.20 9.67 -22.51
N GLN A 145 -4.96 10.03 -22.85
CA GLN A 145 -4.03 9.17 -23.59
C GLN A 145 -3.18 8.27 -22.69
N LEU A 146 -3.37 8.33 -21.37
CA LEU A 146 -2.52 7.60 -20.43
C LEU A 146 -2.77 6.09 -20.55
N GLU A 147 -1.72 5.36 -20.91
CA GLU A 147 -1.70 3.90 -21.07
C GLU A 147 -1.03 3.19 -19.90
N VAL A 148 -0.02 3.83 -19.30
CA VAL A 148 0.78 3.26 -18.20
C VAL A 148 0.85 4.23 -17.03
N LEU A 149 0.34 3.80 -15.88
CA LEU A 149 0.41 4.54 -14.63
C LEU A 149 1.16 3.73 -13.58
N LYS A 150 2.27 4.27 -13.08
CA LYS A 150 3.06 3.65 -12.02
C LYS A 150 3.03 4.47 -10.75
N LEU A 151 2.61 3.82 -9.68
CA LEU A 151 2.42 4.38 -8.34
C LEU A 151 3.05 3.44 -7.30
N ASN A 152 4.18 2.79 -7.64
CA ASN A 152 4.82 1.86 -6.72
C ASN A 152 5.41 2.61 -5.52
N GLN A 153 5.12 2.18 -4.30
CA GLN A 153 5.57 2.85 -3.07
C GLN A 153 5.33 4.37 -3.11
N ALA A 154 4.19 4.80 -3.67
CA ALA A 154 3.93 6.21 -3.94
C ALA A 154 3.14 6.90 -2.82
N PHE A 155 2.50 6.15 -1.92
CA PHE A 155 1.56 6.68 -0.92
C PHE A 155 2.12 6.69 0.50
N GLN A 156 1.76 7.71 1.27
CA GLN A 156 2.08 7.77 2.70
C GLN A 156 1.06 6.96 3.52
N ALA A 157 1.54 6.07 4.40
CA ALA A 157 0.68 5.32 5.32
C ALA A 157 0.01 6.27 6.34
N PRO A 158 -1.24 6.01 6.79
CA PRO A 158 -2.06 4.81 6.54
C PRO A 158 -3.11 4.94 5.42
N ALA A 159 -3.10 6.00 4.61
CA ALA A 159 -4.27 6.46 3.85
C ALA A 159 -4.35 5.99 2.37
N VAL A 160 -3.96 4.77 2.01
CA VAL A 160 -3.90 4.35 0.59
C VAL A 160 -5.29 4.14 -0.05
N LYS A 161 -6.21 3.48 0.65
CA LYS A 161 -7.55 3.17 0.11
C LYS A 161 -8.37 4.40 -0.34
N PRO A 162 -8.47 5.50 0.43
CA PRO A 162 -9.27 6.66 0.00
C PRO A 162 -8.66 7.43 -1.17
N LEU A 163 -7.36 7.26 -1.45
CA LEU A 163 -6.67 8.02 -2.49
C LEU A 163 -6.86 7.43 -3.89
N ILE A 164 -7.13 6.13 -4.00
CA ILE A 164 -7.42 5.49 -5.28
C ILE A 164 -8.91 5.66 -5.58
N ASN A 165 -9.23 6.72 -6.32
CA ASN A 165 -10.61 7.15 -6.54
C ASN A 165 -11.24 6.46 -7.77
N PRO A 166 -12.44 5.87 -7.65
CA PRO A 166 -13.20 5.37 -8.79
C PRO A 166 -13.46 6.40 -9.91
N GLN A 167 -13.44 7.71 -9.62
CA GLN A 167 -13.60 8.77 -10.63
C GLN A 167 -12.51 8.74 -11.70
N TRP A 168 -11.34 8.17 -11.41
CA TRP A 168 -10.26 8.03 -12.39
C TRP A 168 -10.69 7.21 -13.62
N THR A 169 -11.67 6.31 -13.50
CA THR A 169 -12.21 5.52 -14.64
C THR A 169 -12.74 6.39 -15.78
N LYS A 170 -13.24 7.59 -15.47
CA LYS A 170 -13.82 8.51 -16.45
C LYS A 170 -12.79 9.06 -17.42
N HIS A 171 -11.53 9.11 -17.00
CA HIS A 171 -10.46 9.77 -17.74
C HIS A 171 -9.36 8.80 -18.16
N LEU A 172 -9.17 7.70 -17.43
CA LEU A 172 -8.15 6.68 -17.72
C LEU A 172 -8.68 5.54 -18.61
N GLY A 173 -9.43 5.89 -19.68
CA GLY A 173 -10.05 4.92 -20.57
C GLY A 173 -9.06 4.08 -21.38
N ASN A 174 -7.88 4.63 -21.70
CA ASN A 174 -6.83 3.94 -22.46
C ASN A 174 -5.81 3.20 -21.57
N LEU A 175 -6.03 3.15 -20.25
CA LEU A 175 -5.05 2.58 -19.34
C LEU A 175 -4.94 1.06 -19.51
N HIS A 176 -3.76 0.60 -19.91
CA HIS A 176 -3.44 -0.80 -20.14
C HIS A 176 -2.61 -1.41 -19.00
N GLN A 177 -1.80 -0.60 -18.32
CA GLN A 177 -0.94 -1.04 -17.22
C GLN A 177 -1.04 -0.13 -16.00
N LEU A 178 -1.28 -0.74 -14.84
CA LEU A 178 -1.33 -0.07 -13.54
C LEU A 178 -0.40 -0.76 -12.55
N GLU A 179 0.53 -0.01 -11.98
CA GLU A 179 1.46 -0.53 -10.96
C GLU A 179 1.21 0.14 -9.60
N LEU A 180 0.90 -0.67 -8.60
CA LEU A 180 0.54 -0.29 -7.23
C LEU A 180 1.34 -1.10 -6.20
N ALA A 181 2.53 -1.59 -6.57
CA ALA A 181 3.32 -2.42 -5.69
C ALA A 181 3.85 -1.62 -4.49
N GLY A 182 3.99 -2.24 -3.32
CA GLY A 182 4.62 -1.57 -2.17
C GLY A 182 3.75 -0.53 -1.45
N ASN A 183 2.43 -0.56 -1.61
CA ASN A 183 1.50 0.44 -1.07
C ASN A 183 0.65 -0.06 0.11
N ALA A 184 1.07 -1.13 0.78
CA ALA A 184 0.35 -1.72 1.92
C ALA A 184 -1.14 -2.03 1.66
N LEU A 185 -1.52 -2.29 0.40
CA LEU A 185 -2.88 -2.63 0.01
C LEU A 185 -3.29 -3.98 0.61
N GLN A 186 -4.49 -4.05 1.18
CA GLN A 186 -5.04 -5.29 1.72
C GLN A 186 -5.98 -6.01 0.74
N SER A 187 -6.41 -5.32 -0.32
CA SER A 187 -7.31 -5.81 -1.36
C SER A 187 -7.07 -5.06 -2.66
N ILE A 188 -7.55 -5.61 -3.78
CA ILE A 188 -7.55 -4.94 -5.08
C ILE A 188 -8.51 -3.75 -5.03
N PRO A 189 -8.12 -2.53 -5.44
CA PRO A 189 -9.03 -1.39 -5.52
C PRO A 189 -10.15 -1.62 -6.55
N SER A 190 -11.39 -1.26 -6.22
CA SER A 190 -12.56 -1.50 -7.08
C SER A 190 -12.50 -0.80 -8.45
N LEU A 191 -11.78 0.32 -8.55
CA LEU A 191 -11.42 1.02 -9.79
C LEU A 191 -10.91 0.05 -10.88
N VAL A 192 -10.06 -0.90 -10.50
CA VAL A 192 -9.42 -1.87 -11.42
C VAL A 192 -10.45 -2.61 -12.28
N PHE A 193 -11.58 -2.96 -11.68
CA PHE A 193 -12.63 -3.73 -12.38
C PHE A 193 -13.42 -2.89 -13.38
N HIS A 194 -13.34 -1.57 -13.29
CA HIS A 194 -14.04 -0.62 -14.15
C HIS A 194 -13.13 -0.03 -15.25
N LEU A 195 -11.82 -0.25 -15.19
CA LEU A 195 -10.88 0.16 -16.24
C LEU A 195 -10.92 -0.83 -17.40
N GLU A 196 -11.78 -0.61 -18.39
CA GLU A 196 -12.10 -1.58 -19.45
C GLU A 196 -10.86 -2.17 -20.16
N ASN A 197 -9.93 -1.30 -20.53
CA ASN A 197 -8.73 -1.65 -21.31
C ASN A 197 -7.54 -2.15 -20.47
N LEU A 198 -7.67 -2.22 -19.14
CA LEU A 198 -6.58 -2.66 -18.27
C LEU A 198 -6.23 -4.14 -18.51
N GLU A 199 -4.97 -4.39 -18.87
CA GLU A 199 -4.42 -5.71 -19.18
C GLU A 199 -3.40 -6.17 -18.15
N LYS A 200 -2.71 -5.25 -17.46
CA LYS A 200 -1.67 -5.58 -16.47
C LYS A 200 -1.89 -4.80 -15.19
N LEU A 201 -2.00 -5.52 -14.09
CA LEU A 201 -2.03 -4.97 -12.74
C LEU A 201 -0.86 -5.54 -11.93
N ASN A 202 -0.04 -4.67 -11.36
CA ASN A 202 0.95 -5.08 -10.37
C ASN A 202 0.54 -4.62 -8.98
N ILE A 203 0.25 -5.57 -8.09
CA ILE A 203 -0.09 -5.36 -6.68
C ILE A 203 0.83 -6.19 -5.77
N GLY A 204 2.02 -6.55 -6.26
CA GLY A 204 3.06 -7.19 -5.47
C GLY A 204 3.55 -6.31 -4.31
N ASN A 205 4.26 -6.92 -3.37
CA ASN A 205 4.80 -6.27 -2.17
C ASN A 205 3.77 -5.43 -1.39
N ASN A 206 2.56 -5.96 -1.21
CA ASN A 206 1.49 -5.29 -0.48
C ASN A 206 1.16 -6.06 0.82
N ALA A 207 0.02 -5.76 1.45
CA ALA A 207 -0.43 -6.36 2.71
C ALA A 207 -1.65 -7.28 2.52
N MET A 208 -1.84 -7.85 1.33
CA MET A 208 -2.98 -8.72 1.03
C MET A 208 -2.81 -10.08 1.70
N LYS A 209 -3.83 -10.47 2.47
CA LYS A 209 -3.88 -11.80 3.10
C LYS A 209 -4.61 -12.84 2.26
N ARG A 210 -5.59 -12.42 1.45
CA ARG A 210 -6.43 -13.24 0.59
C ARG A 210 -7.30 -12.35 -0.29
N MET A 211 -7.93 -12.92 -1.31
CA MET A 211 -9.00 -12.29 -2.07
C MET A 211 -10.35 -12.81 -1.61
N ASP A 212 -11.35 -11.93 -1.56
CA ASP A 212 -12.74 -12.31 -1.30
C ASP A 212 -13.42 -12.85 -2.57
N GLU A 213 -14.61 -13.43 -2.39
CA GLU A 213 -15.35 -14.06 -3.50
C GLU A 213 -15.77 -13.03 -4.56
N GLU A 214 -16.14 -11.81 -4.16
CA GLU A 214 -16.50 -10.73 -5.07
C GLU A 214 -15.31 -10.32 -5.96
N THR A 215 -14.12 -10.14 -5.38
CA THR A 215 -12.89 -9.85 -6.14
C THR A 215 -12.59 -10.96 -7.14
N ILE A 216 -12.70 -12.23 -6.73
CA ILE A 216 -12.46 -13.38 -7.61
C ILE A 216 -13.46 -13.41 -8.77
N LEU A 217 -14.74 -13.14 -8.50
CA LEU A 217 -15.78 -13.05 -9.53
C LEU A 217 -15.48 -11.91 -10.51
N ASN A 218 -15.16 -10.72 -10.01
CA ASN A 218 -14.82 -9.55 -10.83
C ASN A 218 -13.58 -9.81 -11.72
N LEU A 219 -12.54 -10.44 -11.16
CA LEU A 219 -11.39 -10.88 -11.95
C LEU A 219 -11.78 -11.87 -13.04
N SER A 220 -12.66 -12.82 -12.73
CA SER A 220 -13.12 -13.84 -13.69
C SER A 220 -13.87 -13.24 -14.88
N PHE A 221 -14.56 -12.11 -14.70
CA PHE A 221 -15.15 -11.35 -15.80
C PHE A 221 -14.09 -10.64 -16.65
N LYS A 222 -13.01 -10.15 -16.05
CA LYS A 222 -11.93 -9.41 -16.72
C LYS A 222 -10.83 -10.33 -17.27
N LYS A 223 -11.21 -11.26 -18.16
CA LYS A 223 -10.35 -12.37 -18.64
C LYS A 223 -8.96 -11.99 -19.18
N LYS A 224 -8.82 -10.79 -19.75
CA LYS A 224 -7.53 -10.29 -20.30
C LYS A 224 -6.60 -9.70 -19.24
N LEU A 225 -7.10 -9.43 -18.03
CA LEU A 225 -6.30 -8.84 -16.96
C LEU A 225 -5.35 -9.88 -16.36
N GLY A 226 -4.05 -9.66 -16.55
CA GLY A 226 -2.98 -10.31 -15.81
C GLY A 226 -2.63 -9.55 -14.53
N VAL A 227 -2.44 -10.27 -13.44
CA VAL A 227 -2.19 -9.72 -12.10
C VAL A 227 -0.90 -10.31 -11.54
N TYR A 228 0.00 -9.43 -11.08
CA TYR A 228 1.14 -9.78 -10.23
C TYR A 228 0.75 -9.63 -8.77
N LEU A 229 0.84 -10.73 -8.02
CA LEU A 229 0.41 -10.85 -6.63
C LEU A 229 1.58 -11.03 -5.65
N SER A 230 2.78 -11.33 -6.13
CA SER A 230 3.94 -11.64 -5.29
C SER A 230 4.83 -10.42 -5.05
N PRO A 231 5.43 -10.26 -3.86
CA PRO A 231 5.13 -10.96 -2.61
C PRO A 231 3.94 -10.33 -1.87
N ASN A 232 3.07 -11.13 -1.23
CA ASN A 232 2.04 -10.65 -0.30
C ASN A 232 1.90 -11.63 0.88
N PRO A 233 1.51 -11.17 2.08
CA PRO A 233 1.45 -11.99 3.30
C PRO A 233 0.20 -12.89 3.32
N PHE A 234 0.10 -13.82 2.37
CA PHE A 234 -1.07 -14.67 2.21
C PHE A 234 -1.33 -15.58 3.42
N ALA A 235 -2.57 -15.58 3.89
CA ALA A 235 -3.06 -16.48 4.93
C ALA A 235 -3.69 -17.71 4.26
N CYS A 236 -2.96 -18.81 4.26
CA CYS A 236 -3.34 -20.11 3.72
C CYS A 236 -4.17 -20.92 4.73
N ASP A 237 -5.22 -20.30 5.27
CA ASP A 237 -6.24 -20.96 6.09
C ASP A 237 -7.41 -21.46 5.22
N CYS A 238 -8.44 -22.04 5.83
CA CYS A 238 -9.62 -22.55 5.10
C CYS A 238 -10.32 -21.51 4.22
N ARG A 239 -10.17 -20.20 4.51
CA ARG A 239 -10.80 -19.11 3.74
C ARG A 239 -10.05 -18.83 2.44
N MET A 240 -8.83 -19.34 2.27
CA MET A 240 -8.05 -19.22 1.03
C MET A 240 -8.61 -20.11 -0.11
N THR A 241 -9.43 -21.11 0.22
CA THR A 241 -9.89 -22.17 -0.69
C THR A 241 -10.38 -21.66 -2.05
N LYS A 242 -11.21 -20.61 -2.07
CA LYS A 242 -11.75 -20.05 -3.33
C LYS A 242 -10.67 -19.38 -4.17
N MET A 243 -9.80 -18.62 -3.53
CA MET A 243 -8.65 -17.99 -4.19
C MET A 243 -7.69 -19.06 -4.73
N PHE A 244 -7.43 -20.14 -3.99
CA PHE A 244 -6.59 -21.24 -4.43
C PHE A 244 -7.18 -21.96 -5.67
N LEU A 245 -8.49 -22.19 -5.70
CA LEU A 245 -9.17 -22.76 -6.87
C LEU A 245 -9.09 -21.83 -8.08
N TRP A 246 -9.28 -20.52 -7.90
CA TRP A 246 -9.08 -19.54 -8.97
C TRP A 246 -7.64 -19.56 -9.48
N LEU A 247 -6.66 -19.55 -8.58
CA LEU A 247 -5.23 -19.61 -8.88
C LEU A 247 -4.83 -20.85 -9.70
N ARG A 248 -5.48 -22.00 -9.46
CA ARG A 248 -5.25 -23.26 -10.20
C ARG A 248 -5.95 -23.31 -11.54
N ASN A 249 -7.13 -22.70 -11.65
CA ASN A 249 -7.99 -22.81 -12.84
C ASN A 249 -7.86 -21.61 -13.80
N SER A 250 -7.17 -20.54 -13.38
CA SER A 250 -6.98 -19.32 -14.14
C SER A 250 -5.51 -19.11 -14.50
N SER A 251 -5.24 -18.52 -15.67
CA SER A 251 -3.92 -18.02 -16.06
C SER A 251 -3.71 -16.54 -15.77
N GLN A 252 -4.65 -15.89 -15.07
CA GLN A 252 -4.60 -14.45 -14.80
C GLN A 252 -3.54 -14.06 -13.77
N SER A 253 -3.17 -14.94 -12.83
CA SER A 253 -2.02 -14.66 -11.96
C SER A 253 -0.72 -14.96 -12.71
N LEU A 254 0.01 -13.91 -13.06
CA LEU A 254 1.22 -14.02 -13.90
C LEU A 254 2.43 -14.57 -13.13
N ASP A 255 2.38 -14.49 -11.79
CA ASP A 255 3.43 -14.89 -10.87
C ASP A 255 2.95 -15.93 -9.85
N ALA A 256 1.92 -16.69 -10.21
CA ALA A 256 1.24 -17.69 -9.38
C ALA A 256 2.21 -18.68 -8.69
N GLN A 257 3.28 -19.08 -9.40
CA GLN A 257 4.29 -20.02 -8.92
C GLN A 257 5.19 -19.44 -7.81
N SER A 258 5.20 -18.13 -7.64
CA SER A 258 6.04 -17.45 -6.63
C SER A 258 5.27 -17.06 -5.36
N LEU A 259 3.96 -17.35 -5.31
CA LEU A 259 3.11 -17.01 -4.16
C LEU A 259 3.43 -17.92 -2.98
N LYS A 260 3.63 -17.31 -1.81
CA LYS A 260 3.98 -18.01 -0.57
C LYS A 260 2.98 -17.75 0.53
N CYS A 261 2.80 -18.74 1.40
CA CYS A 261 2.02 -18.63 2.61
C CYS A 261 2.85 -17.97 3.73
N TYR A 262 2.22 -17.09 4.51
CA TYR A 262 2.80 -16.44 5.68
C TYR A 262 2.02 -16.73 6.97
N ALA A 263 0.80 -17.26 6.84
CA ALA A 263 0.00 -17.79 7.92
C ALA A 263 -0.79 -19.02 7.43
N PRO A 264 -1.16 -19.97 8.32
CA PRO A 264 -0.70 -20.08 9.71
C PRO A 264 0.80 -20.39 9.80
N SER A 265 1.37 -20.33 11.02
CA SER A 265 2.82 -20.54 11.23
C SER A 265 3.34 -21.89 10.73
N SER A 266 2.48 -22.92 10.68
CA SER A 266 2.80 -24.24 10.14
C SER A 266 3.03 -24.26 8.63
N LEU A 267 2.47 -23.29 7.90
CA LEU A 267 2.61 -23.15 6.44
C LEU A 267 3.48 -21.93 6.08
N ASN A 268 4.17 -21.32 7.03
CA ASN A 268 4.98 -20.14 6.72
C ASN A 268 6.14 -20.49 5.76
N GLY A 269 6.24 -19.74 4.67
CA GLY A 269 7.25 -19.90 3.62
C GLY A 269 6.92 -20.95 2.56
N THR A 270 5.83 -21.72 2.70
CA THR A 270 5.44 -22.73 1.71
C THR A 270 4.86 -22.10 0.45
N ASP A 271 5.21 -22.61 -0.72
CA ASP A 271 4.63 -22.15 -1.98
C ASP A 271 3.15 -22.55 -2.06
N VAL A 272 2.28 -21.57 -2.35
CA VAL A 272 0.81 -21.77 -2.40
C VAL A 272 0.45 -22.87 -3.41
N MET A 273 1.16 -22.93 -4.54
CA MET A 273 0.89 -23.90 -5.60
C MET A 273 1.28 -25.34 -5.24
N ALA A 274 2.18 -25.52 -4.27
CA ALA A 274 2.59 -26.84 -3.79
C ALA A 274 1.54 -27.51 -2.87
N LEU A 275 0.62 -26.72 -2.31
CA LEU A 275 -0.42 -27.19 -1.39
C LEU A 275 -1.57 -27.91 -2.13
N LYS A 276 -2.33 -28.69 -1.35
CA LYS A 276 -3.60 -29.32 -1.72
C LYS A 276 -4.76 -28.65 -1.00
N LEU A 277 -5.97 -28.90 -1.47
CA LEU A 277 -7.19 -28.33 -0.89
C LEU A 277 -7.37 -28.67 0.61
N GLU A 278 -6.93 -29.87 1.00
CA GLU A 278 -7.03 -30.38 2.38
C GLU A 278 -6.07 -29.70 3.36
N ASP A 279 -5.05 -29.00 2.86
CA ASP A 279 -4.06 -28.31 3.68
C ASP A 279 -4.63 -27.00 4.27
N PHE A 280 -5.67 -26.45 3.64
CA PHE A 280 -6.34 -25.21 4.06
C PHE A 280 -7.32 -25.46 5.22
N LYS A 281 -6.81 -25.42 6.46
CA LYS A 281 -7.59 -25.67 7.68
C LYS A 281 -7.82 -24.39 8.49
N CYS A 282 -8.93 -24.34 9.23
CA CYS A 282 -9.18 -23.31 10.25
C CYS A 282 -9.35 -23.99 11.59
N THR A 283 -8.68 -23.48 12.62
CA THR A 283 -9.00 -23.77 14.02
C THR A 283 -10.14 -22.83 14.43
N ASN A 284 -11.22 -23.36 15.01
CA ASN A 284 -12.28 -22.54 15.58
C ASN A 284 -11.83 -21.98 16.94
N GLU A 285 -10.83 -21.09 16.95
CA GLU A 285 -10.36 -20.43 18.18
C GLU A 285 -11.45 -19.57 18.85
N ASP A 286 -12.42 -19.09 18.07
CA ASP A 286 -13.55 -18.28 18.56
C ASP A 286 -14.56 -19.07 19.41
N LEU A 287 -14.68 -20.40 19.22
CA LEU A 287 -15.58 -21.22 20.04
C LEU A 287 -14.95 -21.62 21.37
N GLU A 288 -13.65 -21.89 21.40
CA GLU A 288 -12.98 -22.31 22.64
C GLU A 288 -12.85 -21.16 23.62
N THR A 289 -12.44 -19.97 23.15
CA THR A 289 -12.32 -18.78 24.00
C THR A 289 -13.67 -18.31 24.55
N ALA A 290 -14.74 -18.33 23.75
CA ALA A 290 -16.09 -18.02 24.21
C ALA A 290 -16.59 -19.01 25.28
N SER A 291 -16.27 -20.30 25.14
CA SER A 291 -16.65 -21.34 26.10
C SER A 291 -16.00 -21.12 27.47
N TYR A 292 -14.69 -20.84 27.51
CA TYR A 292 -13.97 -20.61 28.77
C TYR A 292 -14.40 -19.32 29.48
N VAL A 293 -14.63 -18.23 28.74
CA VAL A 293 -15.13 -16.96 29.30
C VAL A 293 -16.53 -17.16 29.91
N PHE A 294 -17.41 -17.87 29.19
CA PHE A 294 -18.74 -18.21 29.71
C PHE A 294 -18.66 -19.06 30.99
N PHE A 295 -17.80 -20.08 31.00
CA PHE A 295 -17.57 -20.93 32.18
C PHE A 295 -17.04 -20.12 33.38
N GLY A 296 -16.12 -19.18 33.13
CA GLY A 296 -15.59 -18.27 34.15
C GLY A 296 -16.67 -17.36 34.75
N ILE A 297 -17.58 -16.81 33.94
CA ILE A 297 -18.70 -15.98 34.41
C ILE A 297 -19.65 -16.81 35.28
N VAL A 298 -19.99 -18.03 34.86
CA VAL A 298 -20.88 -18.92 35.63
C VAL A 298 -20.27 -19.27 36.99
N LEU A 299 -18.98 -19.63 37.05
CA LEU A 299 -18.30 -19.93 38.31
C LEU A 299 -18.24 -18.72 39.25
N ALA A 300 -18.00 -17.51 38.70
CA ALA A 300 -18.00 -16.28 39.49
C ALA A 300 -19.38 -16.00 40.11
N LEU A 301 -20.47 -16.16 39.33
CA LEU A 301 -21.84 -15.99 39.83
C LEU A 301 -22.19 -16.99 40.93
N ILE A 302 -21.82 -18.26 40.76
CA ILE A 302 -21.99 -19.29 41.79
C ILE A 302 -21.23 -18.89 43.07
N GLY A 303 -19.99 -18.42 42.94
CA GLY A 303 -19.18 -17.93 44.06
C GLY A 303 -19.83 -16.75 44.80
N VAL A 304 -20.36 -15.77 44.07
CA VAL A 304 -21.06 -14.61 44.65
C VAL A 304 -22.33 -15.03 45.39
N ILE A 305 -23.15 -15.91 44.80
CA ILE A 305 -24.36 -16.44 45.43
C ILE A 305 -23.99 -17.20 46.71
N PHE A 306 -22.98 -18.06 46.65
CA PHE A 306 -22.51 -18.82 47.81
C PHE A 306 -22.03 -17.90 48.94
N LEU A 307 -21.20 -16.89 48.63
CA LEU A 307 -20.76 -15.89 49.61
C LEU A 307 -21.93 -15.08 50.17
N MET A 308 -22.91 -14.72 49.35
CA MET A 308 -24.12 -14.02 49.78
C MET A 308 -24.94 -14.88 50.76
N VAL A 309 -25.12 -16.18 50.47
CA VAL A 309 -25.80 -17.12 51.36
C VAL A 309 -25.06 -17.24 52.70
N LEU A 310 -23.73 -17.39 52.67
CA LEU A 310 -22.91 -17.42 53.89
C LEU A 310 -23.02 -16.10 54.69
N TYR A 311 -23.03 -14.96 53.99
CA TYR A 311 -23.16 -13.65 54.61
C TYR A 311 -24.51 -13.45 55.28
N LEU A 312 -25.62 -13.78 54.60
CA LEU A 312 -26.98 -13.70 55.13
C LEU A 312 -27.16 -14.63 56.34
N ASN A 313 -26.58 -15.83 56.29
CA ASN A 313 -26.67 -16.80 57.36
C ASN A 313 -25.57 -16.67 58.43
N ARG A 314 -24.70 -15.64 58.38
CA ARG A 314 -23.55 -15.51 59.29
C ARG A 314 -23.92 -15.55 60.77
N LYS A 315 -25.04 -14.92 61.15
CA LYS A 315 -25.51 -14.90 62.55
C LYS A 315 -26.09 -16.25 62.96
N GLY A 316 -26.81 -16.92 62.07
CA GLY A 316 -27.37 -18.25 62.30
C GLY A 316 -26.26 -19.30 62.44
N MET A 317 -25.29 -19.30 61.53
CA MET A 317 -24.11 -20.18 61.59
C MET A 317 -23.29 -19.93 62.86
N LYS A 318 -23.09 -18.68 63.27
CA LYS A 318 -22.36 -18.37 64.51
C LYS A 318 -23.09 -18.90 65.75
N ARG A 319 -24.43 -18.78 65.81
CA ARG A 319 -25.22 -19.37 66.90
C ARG A 319 -25.14 -20.90 66.88
N TRP A 320 -25.33 -21.52 65.71
CA TRP A 320 -25.25 -22.97 65.56
C TRP A 320 -23.88 -23.52 65.97
N LEU A 321 -22.79 -22.87 65.57
CA LEU A 321 -21.43 -23.26 65.94
C LEU A 321 -21.18 -23.16 67.46
N ASN A 322 -21.72 -22.11 68.09
CA ASN A 322 -21.63 -21.95 69.55
C ASN A 322 -22.42 -23.04 70.27
N ASN A 323 -23.66 -23.31 69.84
CA ASN A 323 -24.49 -24.37 70.42
C ASN A 323 -23.84 -25.76 70.28
N ILE A 324 -23.18 -26.04 69.15
CA ILE A 324 -22.44 -27.29 68.95
C ILE A 324 -21.23 -27.35 69.87
N ARG A 325 -20.47 -26.26 70.01
CA ARG A 325 -19.33 -26.21 70.93
C ARG A 325 -19.77 -26.46 72.37
N GLU A 326 -20.88 -25.88 72.78
CA GLU A 326 -21.49 -26.09 74.10
C GLU A 326 -21.92 -27.55 74.26
N ALA A 327 -22.65 -28.12 73.29
CA ALA A 327 -23.06 -29.53 73.34
C ALA A 327 -21.88 -30.52 73.37
N CYS A 328 -20.80 -30.23 72.64
CA CYS A 328 -19.57 -31.03 72.69
C CYS A 328 -18.86 -30.91 74.04
N ARG A 329 -18.82 -29.69 74.60
CA ARG A 329 -18.22 -29.43 75.91
C ARG A 329 -18.96 -30.17 77.01
N ASP A 330 -20.29 -30.08 77.04
CA ASP A 330 -21.14 -30.78 78.00
C ASP A 330 -20.93 -32.30 77.92
N GLN A 331 -20.82 -32.84 76.70
CA GLN A 331 -20.59 -34.26 76.54
C GLN A 331 -19.19 -34.68 77.01
N MET A 332 -18.16 -33.87 76.73
CA MET A 332 -16.80 -34.14 77.16
C MET A 332 -16.65 -34.05 78.68
N GLU A 333 -17.28 -33.07 79.33
CA GLU A 333 -17.35 -32.97 80.79
C GLU A 333 -18.11 -34.18 81.40
N GLY A 334 -19.20 -34.63 80.77
CA GLY A 334 -19.92 -35.84 81.17
C GLY A 334 -19.09 -37.12 81.08
N TYR A 335 -18.27 -37.27 80.03
CA TYR A 335 -17.29 -38.36 79.94
C TYR A 335 -16.24 -38.29 81.04
N HIS A 336 -15.73 -37.08 81.34
CA HIS A 336 -14.72 -36.88 82.38
C HIS A 336 -15.25 -37.24 83.78
N TYR A 337 -16.47 -36.82 84.12
CA TYR A 337 -17.12 -37.17 85.39
C TYR A 337 -17.37 -38.68 85.55
N ARG A 338 -17.82 -39.38 84.50
CA ARG A 338 -17.97 -40.84 84.55
C ARG A 338 -16.62 -41.54 84.70
N TYR A 339 -15.61 -41.09 83.98
CA TYR A 339 -14.27 -41.65 84.08
C TYR A 339 -13.71 -41.51 85.50
N GLU A 340 -13.85 -40.34 86.14
CA GLU A 340 -13.43 -40.14 87.53
C GLU A 340 -14.20 -41.03 88.53
N GLN A 341 -15.50 -41.24 88.33
CA GLN A 341 -16.31 -42.14 89.17
C GLN A 341 -15.90 -43.62 89.04
N ASP A 342 -15.64 -44.08 87.82
CA ASP A 342 -15.26 -45.48 87.55
C ASP A 342 -13.79 -45.75 87.94
N SER A 343 -12.97 -44.70 88.05
CA SER A 343 -11.56 -44.78 88.45
C SER A 343 -11.32 -44.69 89.96
N ASP A 344 -12.35 -44.43 90.79
CA ASP A 344 -12.22 -44.34 92.25
C ASP A 344 -11.95 -45.74 92.86
N PRO A 345 -10.74 -45.98 93.44
CA PRO A 345 -10.37 -47.28 94.01
C PRO A 345 -11.23 -47.71 95.22
N ARG A 346 -12.05 -46.82 95.78
CA ARG A 346 -12.95 -47.14 96.90
C ARG A 346 -14.16 -47.98 96.47
N ARG A 347 -14.56 -47.96 95.19
CA ARG A 347 -15.66 -48.80 94.68
C ARG A 347 -15.21 -50.21 94.27
N SER A 348 -13.95 -50.41 93.88
CA SER A 348 -13.41 -51.74 93.57
C SER A 348 -13.27 -52.66 94.81
N ASN A 349 -13.32 -52.11 96.02
CA ASN A 349 -13.27 -52.89 97.27
C ASN A 349 -14.65 -53.23 97.85
N ALA A 350 -15.76 -52.80 97.23
CA ALA A 350 -17.10 -53.13 97.70
C ALA A 350 -17.67 -54.43 97.10
N SER A 351 -16.92 -55.12 96.24
CA SER A 351 -17.33 -56.39 95.59
C SER A 351 -16.46 -57.59 96.00
N THR A 352 -15.72 -57.51 97.10
CA THR A 352 -15.07 -58.67 97.75
C THR A 352 -15.21 -58.57 99.27
N GLY A 353 -16.28 -59.16 99.79
CA GLY A 353 -16.54 -59.28 101.22
C GLY A 353 -17.71 -60.23 101.49
N ILE A 354 -17.41 -61.54 101.44
CA ILE A 354 -18.11 -62.58 102.22
C ILE A 354 -17.54 -62.53 103.62
#